data_AF-A0A2R7M5D2-F1
#
_entry.id   AF-A0A2R7M5D2-F1
#
_cell.length_a   1.000
_cell.length_b   1.000
_cell.length_c   1.000
_cell.angle_alpha   90.00
_cell.angle_beta   90.00
_cell.angle_gamma   90.00
#
_symmetry.space_group_name_H-M   'P 1'
#
loop_
_entity.id
_entity.type
_entity.pdbx_description
1 polymer ?
#
loop_
_entity_poly.entity_id
_entity_poly.type
_entity_poly.pdbx_seq_one_letter_code
_entity_poly.pdbx_strand_id
1 'polypeptide(L)'
;MPFRSKDTLSAWLDEFAASGTGGGAVAFVADQDPVDGVDSGLVIFPLANATTSVYLAPIAVGVPDWRVTFEAQPEVTELSPDSVYDLCREISHAADLCAFLQRKSVEHMAQLAAEAQS
;
A
#
# COMPACT_ATOMS: atom_id res chain seq x y z
N MET A 1 -13.44 4.87 14.49
CA MET A 1 -12.00 5.21 14.33
C MET A 1 -11.82 5.68 12.90
N PRO A 2 -11.15 6.82 12.65
CA PRO A 2 -10.81 7.24 11.29
C PRO A 2 -9.84 6.23 10.63
N PHE A 3 -9.58 6.38 9.34
CA PHE A 3 -8.47 5.70 8.69
C PHE A 3 -7.14 6.03 9.40
N ARG A 4 -6.13 5.19 9.17
CA ARG A 4 -4.80 5.33 9.76
C ARG A 4 -4.13 6.61 9.25
N SER A 5 -3.41 7.32 10.12
CA SER A 5 -2.73 8.56 9.74
C SER A 5 -1.58 8.28 8.77
N LYS A 6 -1.29 9.27 7.90
CA LYS A 6 -0.14 9.29 7.02
C LYS A 6 1.16 8.95 7.72
N ASP A 7 1.39 9.49 8.93
CA ASP A 7 2.60 9.23 9.71
C ASP A 7 2.73 7.75 10.08
N THR A 8 1.61 7.12 10.46
CA THR A 8 1.58 5.68 10.80
C THR A 8 1.90 4.83 9.58
N LEU A 9 1.27 5.14 8.44
CA LEU A 9 1.52 4.41 7.20
C LEU A 9 2.95 4.61 6.70
N SER A 10 3.48 5.83 6.76
CA SER A 10 4.87 6.14 6.37
C SER A 10 5.86 5.34 7.21
N ALA A 11 5.67 5.29 8.53
CA ALA A 11 6.52 4.49 9.42
C ALA A 11 6.49 2.98 9.09
N TRP A 12 5.33 2.45 8.69
CA TRP A 12 5.21 1.06 8.25
C TRP A 12 5.87 0.82 6.89
N LEU A 13 5.82 1.77 5.96
CA LEU A 13 6.56 1.68 4.70
C LEU A 13 8.08 1.64 4.94
N ASP A 14 8.58 2.46 5.87
CA ASP A 14 10.00 2.44 6.27
C ASP A 14 10.40 1.09 6.89
N GLU A 15 9.55 0.51 7.75
CA GLU A 15 9.75 -0.81 8.34
C GLU A 15 9.81 -1.90 7.26
N PHE A 16 8.89 -1.85 6.29
CA PHE A 16 8.88 -2.80 5.16
C PHE A 16 10.14 -2.66 4.31
N ALA A 17 10.56 -1.43 3.97
CA ALA A 17 11.77 -1.17 3.20
C ALA A 17 13.03 -1.69 3.92
N ALA A 18 13.12 -1.48 5.23
CA ALA A 18 14.24 -1.96 6.05
C ALA A 18 14.34 -3.49 6.13
N SER A 19 13.25 -4.22 5.89
CA SER A 19 13.24 -5.69 5.90
C SER A 19 13.91 -6.34 4.68
N GLY A 20 14.40 -5.54 3.72
CA GLY A 20 15.21 -6.01 2.58
C GLY A 20 14.40 -6.66 1.45
N THR A 21 13.07 -6.64 1.52
CA THR A 21 12.17 -7.15 0.46
C THR A 21 11.89 -6.13 -0.65
N GLY A 22 12.40 -4.89 -0.53
CA GLY A 22 12.16 -3.82 -1.48
C GLY A 22 13.05 -3.91 -2.72
N GLY A 23 12.60 -4.60 -3.77
CA GLY A 23 13.24 -4.51 -5.08
C GLY A 23 12.93 -3.18 -5.75
N GLY A 24 13.77 -2.17 -5.49
CA GLY A 24 13.94 -0.94 -6.29
C GLY A 24 12.81 0.08 -6.27
N ALA A 25 11.55 -0.34 -6.29
CA ALA A 25 10.38 0.54 -6.27
C ALA A 25 10.05 0.96 -4.83
N VAL A 26 10.01 2.28 -4.59
CA VAL A 26 9.70 2.86 -3.28
C VAL A 26 8.22 3.25 -3.27
N ALA A 27 7.42 2.50 -2.52
CA ALA A 27 6.05 2.87 -2.23
C ALA A 27 6.00 4.14 -1.37
N PHE A 28 4.96 4.95 -1.53
CA PHE A 28 4.77 6.15 -0.72
C PHE A 28 3.29 6.37 -0.38
N VAL A 29 3.03 7.04 0.74
CA VAL A 29 1.67 7.42 1.13
C VAL A 29 1.28 8.68 0.35
N ALA A 30 0.15 8.63 -0.35
CA ALA A 30 -0.33 9.76 -1.12
C ALA A 30 -0.69 10.93 -0.21
N ASP A 31 -0.25 12.13 -0.58
CA ASP A 31 -0.78 13.37 -0.01
C ASP A 31 -2.19 13.59 -0.56
N GLN A 32 -3.20 13.35 0.27
CA GLN A 32 -4.60 13.61 -0.05
C GLN A 32 -5.10 14.68 0.91
N ASP A 33 -5.79 15.70 0.39
CA ASP A 33 -6.50 16.66 1.22
C ASP A 33 -7.55 15.87 2.03
N PRO A 34 -7.53 15.97 3.38
CA PRO A 34 -8.48 15.23 4.21
C PRO A 34 -9.91 15.69 3.88
N VAL A 35 -10.69 14.82 3.23
CA VAL A 35 -12.13 15.04 3.13
C VAL A 35 -12.73 14.72 4.50
N ASP A 36 -13.40 15.70 5.10
CA ASP A 36 -13.93 15.64 6.46
C ASP A 36 -12.89 15.38 7.57
N GLY A 37 -11.62 15.74 7.34
CA GLY A 37 -10.54 15.55 8.31
C GLY A 37 -10.06 14.10 8.45
N VAL A 38 -10.49 13.22 7.53
CA VAL A 38 -10.11 11.80 7.52
C VAL A 38 -9.12 11.56 6.38
N ASP A 39 -7.93 11.11 6.73
CA ASP A 39 -6.93 10.59 5.79
C ASP A 39 -7.53 9.42 5.01
N SER A 40 -7.26 9.25 3.71
CA SER A 40 -7.82 8.10 2.96
C SER A 40 -6.99 6.82 3.15
N GLY A 41 -5.79 6.92 3.72
CA GLY A 41 -4.88 5.79 3.91
C GLY A 41 -4.36 5.20 2.59
N LEU A 42 -4.29 6.00 1.53
CA LEU A 42 -3.88 5.58 0.20
C LEU A 42 -2.36 5.47 0.09
N VAL A 43 -1.89 4.29 -0.29
CA VAL A 43 -0.48 4.00 -0.60
C VAL A 43 -0.35 3.78 -2.10
N ILE A 44 0.65 4.41 -2.71
CA ILE A 44 0.95 4.30 -4.14
C ILE A 44 2.24 3.48 -4.29
N PHE A 45 2.19 2.46 -5.14
CA PHE A 45 3.32 1.64 -5.55
C PHE A 45 3.57 1.83 -7.05
N PRO A 46 4.62 2.57 -7.46
CA PRO A 46 4.97 2.72 -8.86
C PRO A 46 5.47 1.40 -9.45
N LEU A 47 5.00 1.05 -10.65
CA LEU A 47 5.56 -0.05 -11.44
C LEU A 47 6.55 0.56 -12.42
N ALA A 48 7.82 0.13 -12.41
CA ALA A 48 8.82 0.68 -13.32
C ALA A 48 8.68 0.11 -14.73
N ASN A 49 8.13 -1.11 -14.85
CA ASN A 49 7.93 -1.81 -16.12
C ASN A 49 6.49 -1.70 -16.65
N ALA A 50 5.65 -0.84 -16.05
CA ALA A 50 4.33 -0.51 -16.56
C ALA A 50 4.11 1.01 -16.56
N THR A 51 3.30 1.52 -17.48
CA THR A 51 2.93 2.95 -17.54
C THR A 51 1.93 3.36 -16.44
N THR A 52 1.78 2.56 -15.38
CA THR A 52 0.78 2.78 -14.33
C THR A 52 1.34 2.51 -12.94
N SER A 53 0.66 3.02 -11.94
CA SER A 53 0.91 2.72 -10.54
C SER A 53 -0.18 1.79 -10.00
N VAL A 54 0.18 1.05 -8.96
CA VAL A 54 -0.76 0.26 -8.18
C VAL A 54 -1.13 1.03 -6.93
N TYR A 55 -2.42 1.05 -6.60
CA TYR A 55 -2.95 1.74 -5.44
C TYR A 55 -3.38 0.73 -4.39
N LEU A 56 -2.90 0.93 -3.17
CA LEU A 56 -3.22 0.11 -2.02
C LEU A 56 -4.00 0.96 -1.03
N ALA A 57 -5.21 0.52 -0.67
CA ALA A 57 -6.04 1.23 0.29
C ALA A 57 -6.84 0.26 1.18
N PRO A 58 -7.17 0.64 2.41
CA PRO A 58 -8.11 -0.11 3.23
C PRO A 58 -9.49 -0.17 2.55
N ILE A 59 -10.19 -1.30 2.66
CA ILE A 59 -11.51 -1.48 2.03
C ILE A 59 -12.57 -0.57 2.65
N ALA A 60 -12.44 -0.27 3.95
CA ALA A 60 -13.33 0.62 4.67
C ALA A 60 -12.61 1.23 5.88
N VAL A 61 -13.22 2.27 6.45
CA VAL A 61 -12.78 2.86 7.70
C VAL A 61 -12.86 1.83 8.82
N GLY A 62 -11.77 1.64 9.56
CA GLY A 62 -11.76 0.78 10.75
C GLY A 62 -11.81 -0.72 10.46
N VAL A 63 -11.58 -1.15 9.21
CA VAL A 63 -11.34 -2.58 8.89
C VAL A 63 -9.86 -2.82 8.62
N PRO A 64 -9.36 -4.04 8.87
CA PRO A 64 -7.97 -4.37 8.62
C PRO A 64 -7.71 -4.75 7.16
N ASP A 65 -8.74 -5.06 6.38
CA ASP A 65 -8.62 -5.56 5.01
C ASP A 65 -8.16 -4.48 4.03
N TRP A 66 -7.25 -4.86 3.13
CA TRP A 66 -6.72 -3.99 2.08
C TRP A 66 -7.13 -4.48 0.70
N ARG A 67 -7.14 -3.54 -0.24
CA ARG A 67 -7.36 -3.79 -1.66
C ARG A 67 -6.22 -3.22 -2.46
N VAL A 68 -5.87 -3.96 -3.51
CA VAL A 68 -4.98 -3.53 -4.58
C VAL A 68 -5.81 -3.14 -5.79
N THR A 69 -5.62 -1.92 -6.29
CA THR A 69 -6.29 -1.39 -7.49
C THR A 69 -5.25 -1.13 -8.56
N PHE A 70 -5.50 -1.67 -9.75
CA PHE A 70 -4.75 -1.35 -10.97
C PHE A 70 -5.57 -0.32 -11.75
N GLU A 71 -4.99 0.84 -12.02
CA GLU A 71 -5.65 1.82 -12.87
C GLU A 71 -5.64 1.37 -14.33
N ALA A 72 -6.71 1.74 -15.05
CA ALA A 72 -6.78 1.50 -16.48
C ALA A 72 -5.65 2.28 -17.18
N GLN A 73 -4.84 1.58 -17.96
CA GLN A 73 -3.85 2.23 -18.80
C GLN A 73 -4.54 2.82 -20.05
N PRO A 74 -4.30 4.10 -20.36
CA PRO A 74 -4.93 4.74 -21.52
C PRO A 74 -4.38 4.21 -22.86
N GLU A 75 -3.19 3.60 -22.84
CA GLU A 75 -2.49 3.10 -24.02
C GLU A 75 -2.08 1.63 -23.83
N VAL A 76 -1.91 0.91 -24.93
CA VAL A 76 -1.42 -0.47 -24.92
C VAL A 76 0.06 -0.47 -24.54
N THR A 77 0.40 -1.24 -23.51
CA THR A 77 1.80 -1.45 -23.10
C THR A 77 2.36 -2.71 -23.75
N GLU A 78 3.40 -2.55 -24.58
CA GLU A 78 4.15 -3.66 -25.18
C GLU A 78 5.45 -3.90 -24.39
N LEU A 79 5.69 -5.13 -23.96
CA LEU A 79 6.85 -5.50 -23.13
C LEU A 79 7.65 -6.63 -23.76
N SER A 80 8.97 -6.56 -23.57
CA SER A 80 9.86 -7.69 -23.85
C SER A 80 9.64 -8.82 -22.82
N PRO A 81 10.03 -10.07 -23.11
CA PRO A 81 9.92 -11.16 -22.13
C PRO A 81 10.59 -10.86 -20.78
N ASP A 82 11.78 -10.25 -20.79
CA ASP A 82 12.49 -9.86 -19.57
C ASP A 82 11.70 -8.80 -18.79
N SER A 83 11.15 -7.79 -19.48
CA SER A 83 10.31 -6.76 -18.87
C SER A 83 9.01 -7.31 -18.27
N VAL A 84 8.45 -8.38 -18.84
CA VAL A 84 7.30 -9.07 -18.25
C VAL A 84 7.68 -9.76 -16.94
N TYR A 85 8.85 -10.41 -16.87
CA TYR A 85 9.33 -11.00 -15.62
C TYR A 85 9.60 -9.94 -14.56
N ASP A 86 10.18 -8.79 -14.93
CA ASP A 86 10.38 -7.69 -14.00
C ASP A 86 9.04 -7.11 -13.51
N LEU A 87 8.04 -6.96 -14.38
CA LEU A 87 6.69 -6.56 -13.97
C LEU A 87 6.06 -7.58 -13.00
N CYS A 88 6.22 -8.89 -13.22
CA CYS A 88 5.76 -9.90 -12.29
C CYS A 88 6.41 -9.74 -10.90
N ARG A 89 7.71 -9.43 -10.86
CA ARG A 89 8.43 -9.19 -9.59
C ARG A 89 7.90 -7.94 -8.87
N GLU A 90 7.62 -6.88 -9.62
CA GLU A 90 7.01 -5.65 -9.07
C GLU A 90 5.61 -5.93 -8.49
N ILE A 91 4.78 -6.70 -9.21
CA ILE A 91 3.45 -7.11 -8.73
C ILE A 91 3.55 -7.98 -7.48
N SER A 92 4.51 -8.91 -7.43
CA SER A 92 4.78 -9.70 -6.22
C SER A 92 5.16 -8.80 -5.02
N HIS A 93 6.02 -7.79 -5.22
CA HIS A 93 6.36 -6.85 -4.15
C HIS A 93 5.16 -6.02 -3.69
N ALA A 94 4.30 -5.57 -4.62
CA ALA A 94 3.07 -4.87 -4.26
C ALA A 94 2.12 -5.77 -3.44
N ALA A 95 2.03 -7.06 -3.77
CA ALA A 95 1.25 -8.03 -3.00
C ALA A 95 1.83 -8.25 -1.60
N ASP A 96 3.15 -8.39 -1.48
CA ASP A 96 3.84 -8.54 -0.19
C ASP A 96 3.63 -7.31 0.70
N LEU A 97 3.74 -6.11 0.13
CA LEU A 97 3.45 -4.86 0.82
C LEU A 97 1.99 -4.82 1.30
N CYS A 98 1.03 -5.19 0.45
CA CYS A 98 -0.38 -5.24 0.81
C CYS A 98 -0.63 -6.20 1.99
N ALA A 99 -0.03 -7.39 1.96
CA ALA A 99 -0.15 -8.38 3.02
C ALA A 99 0.50 -7.88 4.33
N PHE A 100 1.65 -7.21 4.23
CA PHE A 100 2.29 -6.56 5.38
C PHE A 100 1.39 -5.48 6.01
N LEU A 101 0.85 -4.56 5.20
CA LEU A 101 -0.05 -3.50 5.65
C LEU A 101 -1.30 -4.06 6.33
N GLN A 102 -1.88 -5.14 5.79
CA GLN A 102 -3.01 -5.83 6.41
C GLN A 102 -2.65 -6.45 7.78
N ARG A 103 -1.48 -7.09 7.92
CA ARG A 103 -1.04 -7.61 9.23
C ARG A 103 -0.84 -6.51 10.26
N LYS A 104 -0.10 -5.45 9.91
CA LYS A 104 0.08 -4.27 10.79
C LYS A 104 -1.26 -3.64 11.17
N SER A 105 -2.19 -3.63 10.23
CA SER A 105 -3.55 -3.13 10.43
C SER A 105 -4.32 -3.93 11.48
N VAL A 106 -4.23 -5.26 11.47
CA VAL A 106 -4.82 -6.14 12.51
C VAL A 106 -4.18 -5.89 13.87
N GLU A 107 -2.84 -5.86 13.93
CA GLU A 107 -2.08 -5.66 15.17
C GLU A 107 -2.42 -4.32 15.83
N HIS A 108 -2.42 -3.24 15.04
CA HIS A 108 -2.75 -1.90 15.52
C HIS A 108 -4.18 -1.80 16.07
N MET A 109 -5.15 -2.43 15.39
CA MET A 109 -6.53 -2.45 15.86
C MET A 109 -6.69 -3.25 17.16
N ALA A 110 -5.96 -4.36 17.31
CA ALA A 110 -5.96 -5.14 18.55
C ALA A 110 -5.39 -4.35 19.72
N GLN A 111 -4.32 -3.57 19.49
CA GLN A 111 -3.73 -2.68 20.50
C GLN A 111 -4.72 -1.60 20.96
N LEU A 112 -5.36 -0.88 20.03
CA LEU A 112 -6.36 0.14 20.36
C LEU A 112 -7.55 -0.44 21.14
N ALA A 113 -7.99 -1.65 20.79
CA ALA A 113 -9.08 -2.33 21.49
C ALA A 113 -8.70 -2.72 22.92
N ALA A 114 -7.44 -3.08 23.18
CA ALA A 114 -6.93 -3.40 24.50
C ALA A 114 -6.82 -2.15 25.38
N GLU A 115 -6.35 -1.03 24.82
CA GLU A 115 -6.24 0.25 25.52
C GLU A 115 -7.61 0.81 25.93
N ALA A 116 -8.63 0.66 25.08
CA ALA A 116 -9.99 1.11 25.38
C ALA A 116 -10.71 0.30 26.48
N GLN A 117 -10.15 -0.87 26.86
CA GLN A 117 -10.69 -1.74 27.91
C GLN A 117 -9.97 -1.57 29.26
N SER A 118 -8.91 -0.76 29.31
CA SER A 118 -8.15 -0.42 30.52
C SER A 118 -8.62 0.90 31.13
#